data_AF-A0AAE7USC4-F1
#
_entry.id   AF-A0AAE7USC4-F1
#
_cell.length_a   1.000
_cell.length_b   1.000
_cell.length_c   1.000
_cell.angle_alpha   90.00
_cell.angle_beta   90.00
_cell.angle_gamma   90.00
#
_symmetry.space_group_name_H-M   'P 1'
#
loop_
_entity.id
_entity.type
_entity.pdbx_description
1 polymer ?
#
loop_
_entity_poly.entity_id
_entity_poly.type
_entity_poly.pdbx_seq_one_letter_code
_entity_poly.pdbx_strand_id
1 'polypeptide(L)'
;MSRSGAKETTLDYIDVFAERRGLTLQTSPRIDLANPLVLMQTSASRATPIAREKQDRLLQRQHAVEAPSGVMRAGNPVDPALHAEPAKVLSQTSNTTPNQSREYDTPAPLIPAIRFYDRSVEDIAHEKALPNLVRAMGDVRSVGRQVYVDPDRAVATLTCAITEAGIDGKALAKSLVENPEQFGPLRGKVGLLGESKERKLARHYSHALGNHIGFAAETWQRRLEAERKSETWKRERQDIVEVPGLTPRSQALLQQFDSLALEDRPTFLAQLSATPEGKQAITEAQTIASALEQRFGSADPRNLKPDPLRLGPETANTLDHIKHVARIVERVQRAELTQKHELKQSLRQGLRLKM
;
A
#
# COMPACT_ATOMS: atom_id res chain seq x y z
N MET A 1 -25.89 -55.64 -35.40
CA MET A 1 -26.11 -54.20 -35.61
C MET A 1 -26.01 -53.54 -34.25
N SER A 2 -25.05 -52.72 -33.85
CA SER A 2 -23.91 -52.09 -34.50
C SER A 2 -22.84 -51.84 -33.43
N ARG A 3 -21.57 -52.07 -33.78
CA ARG A 3 -20.42 -51.68 -32.95
C ARG A 3 -20.17 -50.19 -33.18
N SER A 4 -20.43 -49.34 -32.19
CA SER A 4 -19.96 -47.95 -32.22
C SER A 4 -18.70 -47.85 -31.38
N GLY A 5 -17.55 -47.83 -32.05
CA GLY A 5 -16.25 -47.59 -31.44
C GLY A 5 -16.00 -46.10 -31.32
N ALA A 6 -16.65 -45.43 -30.37
CA ALA A 6 -16.25 -44.11 -29.92
C ALA A 6 -15.33 -44.28 -28.69
N LYS A 7 -14.09 -43.81 -28.80
CA LYS A 7 -13.18 -43.75 -27.65
C LYS A 7 -13.69 -42.64 -26.72
N GLU A 8 -14.02 -42.99 -25.49
CA GLU A 8 -14.23 -42.00 -24.40
C GLU A 8 -13.05 -41.03 -24.41
N THR A 9 -13.34 -39.75 -24.58
CA THR A 9 -12.31 -38.73 -24.55
C THR A 9 -12.20 -38.18 -23.14
N THR A 10 -11.02 -37.69 -22.76
CA THR A 10 -10.75 -37.11 -21.43
C THR A 10 -11.74 -36.00 -21.01
N LEU A 11 -12.46 -35.41 -21.97
CA LEU A 11 -13.54 -34.45 -21.74
C LEU A 11 -14.79 -35.06 -21.08
N ASP A 12 -15.18 -36.29 -21.45
CA ASP A 12 -16.37 -36.95 -20.90
C ASP A 12 -16.21 -37.27 -19.40
N TYR A 13 -14.97 -37.48 -18.96
CA TYR A 13 -14.64 -37.70 -17.56
C TYR A 13 -14.75 -36.42 -16.71
N ILE A 14 -14.57 -35.25 -17.30
CA ILE A 14 -14.62 -33.95 -16.58
C ILE A 14 -16.08 -33.58 -16.29
N ASP A 15 -16.98 -33.80 -17.25
CA ASP A 15 -18.40 -33.51 -17.09
C ASP A 15 -19.06 -34.44 -16.05
N VAL A 16 -18.75 -35.75 -16.11
CA VAL A 16 -19.23 -36.74 -15.12
C VAL A 16 -18.62 -36.51 -13.73
N PHE A 17 -17.38 -36.02 -13.65
CA PHE A 17 -16.72 -35.65 -12.39
C PHE A 17 -17.33 -34.37 -11.77
N ALA A 18 -17.70 -33.39 -12.60
CA ALA A 18 -18.32 -32.15 -12.17
C ALA A 18 -19.74 -32.36 -11.62
N GLU A 19 -20.55 -33.22 -12.26
CA GLU A 19 -21.90 -33.57 -11.81
C GLU A 19 -21.91 -34.25 -10.43
N ARG A 20 -20.98 -35.20 -10.18
CA ARG A 20 -20.90 -35.93 -8.89
C ARG A 20 -20.46 -35.07 -7.70
N ARG A 21 -19.87 -33.89 -7.95
CA ARG A 21 -19.45 -32.92 -6.93
C ARG A 21 -20.41 -31.73 -6.80
N GLY A 22 -21.52 -31.72 -7.55
CA GLY A 22 -22.47 -30.60 -7.55
C GLY A 22 -21.95 -29.34 -8.24
N LEU A 23 -20.92 -29.47 -9.08
CA LEU A 23 -20.36 -28.36 -9.86
C LEU A 23 -21.02 -28.38 -11.24
N THR A 24 -22.22 -27.83 -11.35
CA THR A 24 -22.89 -27.68 -12.65
C THR A 24 -22.10 -26.66 -13.48
N LEU A 25 -21.62 -27.05 -14.66
CA LEU A 25 -21.18 -26.11 -15.70
C LEU A 25 -22.43 -25.35 -16.14
N GLN A 26 -22.65 -24.20 -15.50
CA GLN A 26 -23.76 -23.30 -15.82
C GLN A 26 -23.61 -22.86 -17.27
N THR A 27 -24.57 -23.26 -18.09
CA THR A 27 -24.93 -22.52 -19.30
C THR A 27 -25.13 -21.07 -18.90
N SER A 28 -24.49 -20.16 -19.65
CA SER A 28 -24.27 -18.74 -19.30
C SER A 28 -25.43 -18.15 -18.47
N PRO A 29 -25.23 -17.82 -17.18
CA PRO A 29 -26.26 -17.18 -16.42
C PRO A 29 -26.47 -15.76 -16.98
N ARG A 30 -27.74 -15.38 -17.14
CA ARG A 30 -28.15 -13.99 -17.33
C ARG A 30 -27.51 -13.19 -16.20
N ILE A 31 -26.57 -12.30 -16.53
CA ILE A 31 -25.96 -11.43 -15.52
C ILE A 31 -27.07 -10.54 -14.96
N ASP A 32 -27.55 -10.83 -13.75
CA ASP A 32 -28.54 -10.01 -13.06
C ASP A 32 -27.88 -8.69 -12.63
N LEU A 33 -27.85 -7.74 -13.56
CA LEU A 33 -27.53 -6.34 -13.32
C LEU A 33 -28.73 -5.71 -12.59
N ALA A 34 -28.85 -5.96 -11.29
CA ALA A 34 -29.84 -5.29 -10.46
C ALA A 34 -29.47 -3.79 -10.38
N ASN A 35 -30.05 -3.00 -11.30
CA ASN A 35 -30.29 -1.57 -11.24
C ASN A 35 -29.21 -0.69 -10.54
N PRO A 36 -28.10 -0.29 -11.22
CA PRO A 36 -27.06 0.55 -10.61
C PRO A 36 -27.41 2.05 -10.49
N LEU A 37 -28.69 2.44 -10.64
CA LEU A 37 -29.09 3.86 -10.72
C LEU A 37 -29.46 4.54 -9.39
N VAL A 38 -29.11 3.98 -8.23
CA VAL A 38 -29.32 4.66 -6.94
C VAL A 38 -28.09 4.57 -6.04
N LEU A 39 -26.98 5.19 -6.44
CA LEU A 39 -26.01 5.75 -5.48
C LEU A 39 -25.10 6.84 -6.08
N MET A 40 -25.66 7.76 -6.86
CA MET A 40 -25.03 9.06 -7.10
C MET A 40 -25.79 10.13 -6.31
N GLN A 41 -25.77 10.05 -4.98
CA GLN A 41 -26.06 11.14 -4.03
C GLN A 41 -26.04 10.58 -2.60
N THR A 42 -24.89 10.68 -1.93
CA THR A 42 -24.72 11.16 -0.54
C THR A 42 -23.27 10.95 -0.13
N SER A 43 -22.37 11.77 -0.66
CA SER A 43 -21.16 12.15 0.07
C SER A 43 -21.55 13.20 1.10
N ALA A 44 -22.04 12.74 2.25
CA ALA A 44 -22.20 13.56 3.45
C ALA A 44 -22.04 12.68 4.70
N SER A 45 -20.87 12.79 5.31
CA SER A 45 -20.57 12.59 6.73
C SER A 45 -21.33 11.48 7.48
N ARG A 46 -20.69 10.33 7.68
CA ARG A 46 -20.90 9.56 8.91
C ARG A 46 -19.65 8.77 9.30
N ALA A 47 -18.92 9.31 10.25
CA ALA A 47 -17.94 8.56 11.02
C ALA A 47 -18.67 7.68 12.05
N THR A 48 -18.46 6.37 11.99
CA THR A 48 -18.65 5.46 13.13
C THR A 48 -17.60 4.34 13.04
N PRO A 49 -16.91 4.01 14.15
CA PRO A 49 -15.77 3.10 14.12
C PRO A 49 -16.23 1.65 14.16
N ILE A 50 -15.73 0.81 13.25
CA ILE A 50 -15.91 -0.65 13.33
C ILE A 50 -14.58 -1.28 13.72
N ALA A 51 -14.54 -1.74 14.97
CA ALA A 51 -13.56 -2.66 15.48
C ALA A 51 -13.79 -4.06 14.87
N ARG A 52 -12.82 -4.57 14.10
CA ARG A 52 -12.42 -5.99 14.07
C ARG A 52 -11.38 -6.22 12.96
N GLU A 53 -10.10 -6.08 13.33
CA GLU A 53 -9.00 -6.63 12.56
C GLU A 53 -8.29 -7.67 13.45
N LYS A 54 -8.89 -8.86 13.53
CA LYS A 54 -8.32 -10.02 14.25
C LYS A 54 -8.22 -11.28 13.39
N GLN A 55 -8.51 -11.19 12.09
CA GLN A 55 -8.54 -12.37 11.21
C GLN A 55 -7.31 -12.51 10.29
N ASP A 56 -6.54 -11.46 10.05
CA ASP A 56 -5.34 -11.58 9.19
C ASP A 56 -4.07 -12.02 9.93
N ARG A 57 -4.15 -12.27 11.25
CA ARG A 57 -3.02 -12.79 12.03
C ARG A 57 -2.94 -14.32 12.13
N LEU A 58 -3.92 -15.05 11.62
CA LEU A 58 -4.03 -16.49 11.92
C LEU A 58 -3.38 -17.43 10.90
N LEU A 59 -2.91 -16.94 9.74
CA LEU A 59 -2.35 -17.80 8.69
C LEU A 59 -0.82 -17.79 8.57
N GLN A 60 -0.07 -17.06 9.41
CA GLN A 60 1.38 -16.95 9.28
C GLN A 60 2.20 -17.63 10.39
N ARG A 61 1.63 -18.64 11.08
CA ARG A 61 2.32 -19.35 12.17
C ARG A 61 2.24 -20.87 12.06
N GLN A 62 2.64 -21.40 10.91
CA GLN A 62 3.05 -22.80 10.80
C GLN A 62 4.36 -22.80 10.03
N HIS A 63 5.45 -23.05 10.75
CA HIS A 63 6.80 -23.48 10.35
C HIS A 63 7.84 -22.81 11.27
N ALA A 64 8.04 -23.41 12.45
CA ALA A 64 9.28 -23.27 13.20
C ALA A 64 9.51 -24.53 14.05
N VAL A 65 10.49 -25.29 13.57
CA VAL A 65 11.40 -26.26 14.19
C VAL A 65 11.33 -26.49 15.71
N GLU A 66 11.37 -27.79 16.02
CA GLU A 66 11.47 -28.51 17.29
C GLU A 66 12.81 -28.27 18.03
N ALA A 67 12.78 -28.05 19.35
CA ALA A 67 13.67 -28.63 20.37
C ALA A 67 13.56 -27.95 21.76
N PRO A 68 13.91 -28.64 22.88
CA PRO A 68 13.16 -28.53 24.15
C PRO A 68 13.99 -28.11 25.37
N SER A 69 13.31 -27.73 26.46
CA SER A 69 13.67 -27.80 27.90
C SER A 69 12.69 -26.88 28.64
N GLY A 70 12.05 -27.15 29.78
CA GLY A 70 12.27 -28.10 30.86
C GLY A 70 11.92 -27.37 32.16
N VAL A 71 11.11 -28.01 33.02
CA VAL A 71 10.91 -27.75 34.47
C VAL A 71 9.88 -26.69 34.93
N MET A 72 8.67 -27.20 35.19
CA MET A 72 7.85 -27.08 36.43
C MET A 72 8.11 -25.92 37.43
N ARG A 73 7.04 -25.18 37.83
CA ARG A 73 6.40 -25.29 39.17
C ARG A 73 5.14 -24.42 39.32
N ALA A 74 4.09 -25.04 39.89
CA ALA A 74 2.82 -24.50 40.42
C ALA A 74 3.01 -23.44 41.55
N GLY A 75 2.04 -22.65 42.02
CA GLY A 75 0.58 -22.57 41.83
C GLY A 75 0.00 -21.40 42.67
N ASN A 76 -1.21 -20.99 42.27
CA ASN A 76 -2.18 -19.99 42.79
C ASN A 76 -2.42 -19.90 44.33
N PRO A 77 -3.38 -19.08 44.84
CA PRO A 77 -3.66 -17.62 44.69
C PRO A 77 -4.08 -16.98 46.07
N VAL A 78 -4.72 -15.80 46.06
CA VAL A 78 -5.85 -15.32 46.93
C VAL A 78 -5.66 -13.86 47.43
N ASP A 79 -6.48 -12.95 46.90
CA ASP A 79 -6.96 -11.71 47.57
C ASP A 79 -8.26 -12.02 48.37
N PRO A 80 -8.70 -11.19 49.34
CA PRO A 80 -9.64 -10.12 48.97
C PRO A 80 -9.53 -8.80 49.77
N ALA A 81 -10.18 -7.79 49.20
CA ALA A 81 -10.28 -6.37 49.57
C ALA A 81 -10.83 -6.05 50.98
N LEU A 82 -10.68 -4.78 51.42
CA LEU A 82 -11.79 -3.85 51.73
C LEU A 82 -11.28 -2.41 52.09
N HIS A 83 -12.13 -1.46 51.73
CA HIS A 83 -12.09 0.02 51.75
C HIS A 83 -11.51 0.77 52.97
N ALA A 84 -10.91 1.96 52.73
CA ALA A 84 -11.40 3.27 53.24
C ALA A 84 -10.43 4.44 52.92
N GLU A 85 -10.95 5.47 52.25
CA GLU A 85 -10.57 6.90 52.35
C GLU A 85 -11.63 7.57 53.27
N PRO A 86 -11.53 8.84 53.76
CA PRO A 86 -10.56 9.91 53.44
C PRO A 86 -10.03 10.72 54.66
N ALA A 87 -8.98 11.53 54.50
CA ALA A 87 -8.85 12.81 55.24
C ALA A 87 -7.73 13.73 54.67
N LYS A 88 -8.13 14.94 54.28
CA LYS A 88 -7.29 16.13 54.05
C LYS A 88 -6.47 16.51 55.29
N VAL A 89 -5.16 16.71 55.13
CA VAL A 89 -4.41 17.78 55.82
C VAL A 89 -3.32 18.31 54.88
N LEU A 90 -3.30 19.63 54.75
CA LEU A 90 -2.36 20.49 54.02
C LEU A 90 -0.95 20.42 54.66
N SER A 91 0.13 20.26 53.88
CA SER A 91 1.46 20.81 54.20
C SER A 91 2.44 20.68 53.03
N GLN A 92 2.88 21.82 52.53
CA GLN A 92 4.10 21.96 51.74
C GLN A 92 5.30 21.73 52.65
N THR A 93 6.14 20.73 52.35
CA THR A 93 7.58 20.79 52.66
C THR A 93 8.34 19.95 51.65
N SER A 94 9.18 20.65 50.88
CA SER A 94 10.33 20.15 50.15
C SER A 94 11.09 19.07 50.92
N ASN A 95 11.26 17.89 50.34
CA ASN A 95 12.29 16.93 50.74
C ASN A 95 12.79 16.18 49.51
N THR A 96 13.96 16.61 49.04
CA THR A 96 14.81 15.94 48.06
C THR A 96 15.35 14.64 48.66
N THR A 97 15.23 13.51 47.96
CA THR A 97 16.28 12.48 47.89
C THR A 97 15.99 11.48 46.75
N PRO A 98 17.01 10.81 46.21
CA PRO A 98 17.31 10.87 44.78
C PRO A 98 17.51 9.46 44.24
N ASN A 99 16.55 8.92 43.50
CA ASN A 99 16.81 7.69 42.77
C ASN A 99 15.80 7.50 41.65
N GLN A 100 16.03 8.18 40.53
CA GLN A 100 15.56 7.68 39.25
C GLN A 100 16.82 7.44 38.43
N SER A 101 17.12 6.15 38.29
CA SER A 101 17.92 5.56 37.24
C SER A 101 17.82 6.43 35.99
N ARG A 102 18.97 6.84 35.44
CA ARG A 102 19.06 7.59 34.18
C ARG A 102 18.22 6.86 33.11
N GLU A 103 16.99 7.34 32.91
CA GLU A 103 16.24 7.05 31.70
C GLU A 103 17.11 7.58 30.57
N TYR A 104 17.54 6.68 29.69
CA TYR A 104 18.19 7.09 28.46
C TYR A 104 17.18 7.96 27.70
N ASP A 105 17.51 9.25 27.60
CA ASP A 105 16.77 10.35 26.99
C ASP A 105 16.56 10.06 25.49
N THR A 106 15.66 9.12 25.18
CA THR A 106 15.42 8.67 23.82
C THR A 106 14.61 9.76 23.12
N PRO A 107 15.19 10.46 22.12
CA PRO A 107 14.51 11.57 21.48
C PRO A 107 13.24 11.08 20.79
N ALA A 108 12.18 11.89 20.85
CA ALA A 108 10.95 11.59 20.12
C ALA A 108 11.26 11.33 18.64
N PRO A 109 10.61 10.34 18.00
CA PRO A 109 10.94 9.98 16.63
C PRO A 109 10.67 11.14 15.68
N LEU A 110 11.60 11.37 14.75
CA LEU A 110 11.45 12.36 13.70
C LEU A 110 10.26 12.01 12.80
N ILE A 111 10.08 10.73 12.50
CA ILE A 111 8.92 10.21 11.78
C ILE A 111 8.46 8.92 12.47
N PRO A 112 7.29 8.92 13.14
CA PRO A 112 6.81 7.73 13.83
C PRO A 112 6.45 6.62 12.84
N ALA A 113 6.60 5.37 13.27
CA ALA A 113 6.06 4.23 12.53
C ALA A 113 4.53 4.30 12.48
N ILE A 114 3.94 3.93 11.35
CA ILE A 114 2.50 3.95 11.15
C ILE A 114 1.94 2.57 11.47
N ARG A 115 1.05 2.52 12.46
CA ARG A 115 0.43 1.28 12.95
C ARG A 115 -1.05 1.19 12.66
N PHE A 116 -1.69 2.32 12.38
CA PHE A 116 -3.12 2.43 12.16
C PHE A 116 -3.35 3.16 10.84
N TYR A 117 -4.36 2.71 10.09
CA TYR A 117 -4.70 3.23 8.78
C TYR A 117 -6.18 3.55 8.74
N ASP A 118 -6.53 4.74 8.24
CA ASP A 118 -7.93 5.17 8.12
C ASP A 118 -8.67 4.49 6.97
N ARG A 119 -7.92 3.88 6.04
CA ARG A 119 -8.45 3.25 4.83
C ARG A 119 -7.89 1.85 4.64
N SER A 120 -8.71 0.96 4.08
CA SER A 120 -8.26 -0.39 3.75
C SER A 120 -7.28 -0.38 2.57
N VAL A 121 -6.51 -1.46 2.43
CA VAL A 121 -5.69 -1.69 1.23
C VAL A 121 -6.55 -1.72 -0.02
N GLU A 122 -7.75 -2.30 0.09
CA GLU A 122 -8.70 -2.44 -1.01
C GLU A 122 -9.16 -1.08 -1.53
N ASP A 123 -9.58 -0.18 -0.64
CA ASP A 123 -10.09 1.14 -1.03
C ASP A 123 -9.03 1.95 -1.78
N ILE A 124 -7.77 1.88 -1.31
CA ILE A 124 -6.64 2.58 -1.95
C ILE A 124 -6.33 1.95 -3.31
N ALA A 125 -6.32 0.62 -3.39
CA ALA A 125 -6.04 -0.07 -4.64
C ALA A 125 -7.10 0.22 -5.70
N HIS A 126 -8.38 0.23 -5.30
CA HIS A 126 -9.50 0.54 -6.18
C HIS A 126 -9.39 1.99 -6.72
N GLU A 127 -9.17 2.96 -5.84
CA GLU A 127 -8.99 4.37 -6.23
C GLU A 127 -7.83 4.55 -7.21
N LYS A 128 -6.66 3.96 -6.93
CA LYS A 128 -5.47 4.10 -7.78
C LYS A 128 -5.58 3.35 -9.11
N ALA A 129 -6.34 2.26 -9.15
CA ALA A 129 -6.56 1.50 -10.38
C ALA A 129 -7.54 2.18 -11.34
N LEU A 130 -8.54 2.88 -10.80
CA LEU A 130 -9.68 3.44 -11.55
C LEU A 130 -9.31 4.30 -12.78
N PRO A 131 -8.32 5.22 -12.72
CA PRO A 131 -7.95 6.02 -13.89
C PRO A 131 -7.52 5.20 -15.11
N ASN A 132 -6.93 4.02 -14.89
CA ASN A 132 -6.50 3.14 -15.97
C ASN A 132 -7.69 2.46 -16.64
N LEU A 133 -8.68 2.04 -15.85
CA LEU A 133 -9.94 1.53 -16.38
C LEU A 133 -10.69 2.62 -17.15
N VAL A 134 -10.83 3.82 -16.59
CA VAL A 134 -11.49 4.96 -17.28
C VAL A 134 -10.85 5.22 -18.64
N ARG A 135 -9.51 5.18 -18.73
CA ARG A 135 -8.81 5.30 -20.01
C ARG A 135 -9.15 4.16 -20.97
N ALA A 136 -9.11 2.91 -20.52
CA ALA A 136 -9.43 1.74 -21.34
C ALA A 136 -10.90 1.74 -21.81
N MET A 137 -11.83 2.24 -20.99
CA MET A 137 -13.24 2.40 -21.35
C MET A 137 -13.46 3.47 -22.43
N GLY A 138 -12.46 4.30 -22.74
CA GLY A 138 -12.49 5.21 -23.89
C GLY A 138 -12.63 4.47 -25.21
N ASP A 139 -11.91 3.36 -25.39
CA ASP A 139 -11.99 2.53 -26.60
C ASP A 139 -13.33 1.79 -26.68
N VAL A 140 -13.80 1.28 -25.53
CA VAL A 140 -15.14 0.67 -25.40
C VAL A 140 -16.21 1.67 -25.81
N ARG A 141 -16.12 2.93 -25.37
CA ARG A 141 -17.06 3.99 -25.78
C ARG A 141 -17.01 4.27 -27.27
N SER A 142 -15.80 4.32 -27.85
CA SER A 142 -15.61 4.59 -29.28
C SER A 142 -16.31 3.54 -30.14
N VAL A 143 -16.07 2.25 -29.87
CA VAL A 143 -16.73 1.14 -30.59
C VAL A 143 -18.21 1.05 -30.23
N GLY A 144 -18.57 1.32 -28.98
CA GLY A 144 -19.94 1.29 -28.47
C GLY A 144 -20.89 2.21 -29.23
N ARG A 145 -20.40 3.32 -29.83
CA ARG A 145 -21.20 4.22 -30.69
C ARG A 145 -21.81 3.53 -31.92
N GLN A 146 -21.21 2.44 -32.38
CA GLN A 146 -21.73 1.63 -33.49
C GLN A 146 -22.74 0.57 -33.03
N VAL A 147 -22.75 0.25 -31.73
CA VAL A 147 -23.56 -0.84 -31.15
C VAL A 147 -24.82 -0.27 -30.50
N TYR A 148 -24.69 0.74 -29.64
CA TYR A 148 -25.75 1.25 -28.78
C TYR A 148 -26.33 2.58 -29.25
N VAL A 149 -27.61 2.79 -28.95
CA VAL A 149 -28.28 4.10 -29.09
C VAL A 149 -27.69 5.09 -28.09
N ASP A 150 -27.47 4.65 -26.85
CA ASP A 150 -26.83 5.40 -25.78
C ASP A 150 -25.52 4.70 -25.37
N PRO A 151 -24.38 5.06 -26.00
CA PRO A 151 -23.10 4.44 -25.70
C PRO A 151 -22.59 4.79 -24.30
N ASP A 152 -22.97 5.95 -23.75
CA ASP A 152 -22.47 6.39 -22.46
C ASP A 152 -23.11 5.59 -21.32
N ARG A 153 -24.42 5.34 -21.41
CA ARG A 153 -25.13 4.46 -20.45
C ARG A 153 -24.65 3.01 -20.52
N ALA A 154 -24.40 2.49 -21.71
CA ALA A 154 -23.88 1.13 -21.87
C ALA A 154 -22.47 1.01 -21.27
N VAL A 155 -21.59 1.98 -21.54
CA VAL A 155 -20.24 2.03 -20.95
C VAL A 155 -20.29 2.14 -19.43
N ALA A 156 -21.19 2.95 -18.86
CA ALA A 156 -21.36 3.03 -17.41
C ALA A 156 -21.77 1.67 -16.81
N THR A 157 -22.74 1.00 -17.42
CA THR A 157 -23.21 -0.34 -17.00
C THR A 157 -22.08 -1.37 -17.05
N LEU A 158 -21.31 -1.38 -18.14
CA LEU A 158 -20.14 -2.24 -18.30
C LEU A 158 -19.02 -1.92 -17.29
N THR A 159 -18.85 -0.64 -16.94
CA THR A 159 -17.87 -0.23 -15.91
C THR A 159 -18.28 -0.77 -14.55
N CYS A 160 -19.54 -0.59 -14.13
CA CYS A 160 -20.05 -1.14 -12.87
C CYS A 160 -19.95 -2.68 -12.82
N ALA A 161 -20.19 -3.36 -13.95
CA ALA A 161 -20.01 -4.80 -14.06
C ALA A 161 -18.56 -5.24 -13.75
N ILE A 162 -17.57 -4.48 -14.21
CA ILE A 162 -16.15 -4.74 -13.94
C ILE A 162 -15.77 -4.39 -12.49
N THR A 163 -16.22 -3.24 -11.97
CA THR A 163 -15.73 -2.71 -10.69
C THR A 163 -16.53 -3.19 -9.48
N GLU A 164 -17.86 -3.08 -9.53
CA GLU A 164 -18.75 -3.32 -8.38
C GLU A 164 -19.18 -4.78 -8.32
N ALA A 165 -19.62 -5.33 -9.46
CA ALA A 165 -20.05 -6.73 -9.54
C ALA A 165 -18.88 -7.71 -9.65
N GLY A 166 -17.67 -7.22 -9.94
CA GLY A 166 -16.45 -8.04 -10.01
C GLY A 166 -16.52 -9.15 -11.06
N ILE A 167 -17.28 -8.94 -12.15
CA ILE A 167 -17.52 -9.96 -13.16
C ILE A 167 -16.21 -10.23 -13.92
N ASP A 168 -15.90 -11.51 -14.12
CA ASP A 168 -14.76 -11.92 -14.94
C ASP A 168 -14.85 -11.29 -16.34
N GLY A 169 -13.75 -10.67 -16.77
CA GLY A 169 -13.70 -9.91 -18.03
C GLY A 169 -14.03 -10.74 -19.27
N LYS A 170 -13.65 -12.02 -19.29
CA LYS A 170 -13.94 -12.92 -20.42
C LYS A 170 -15.40 -13.33 -20.41
N ALA A 171 -15.97 -13.61 -19.24
CA ALA A 171 -17.39 -13.87 -19.08
C ALA A 171 -18.25 -12.67 -19.51
N LEU A 172 -17.86 -11.45 -19.08
CA LEU A 172 -18.53 -10.21 -19.47
C LEU A 172 -18.44 -9.97 -20.99
N ALA A 173 -17.25 -10.15 -21.58
CA ALA A 173 -17.05 -10.04 -23.02
C ALA A 173 -17.92 -11.04 -23.80
N LYS A 174 -17.99 -12.31 -23.36
CA LYS A 174 -18.83 -13.33 -23.98
C LYS A 174 -20.32 -12.95 -23.89
N SER A 175 -20.79 -12.55 -22.70
CA SER A 175 -22.17 -12.10 -22.50
C SER A 175 -22.53 -10.92 -23.38
N LEU A 176 -21.61 -9.96 -23.55
CA LEU A 176 -21.79 -8.81 -24.44
C LEU A 176 -21.89 -9.20 -25.92
N VAL A 177 -21.12 -10.18 -26.37
CA VAL A 177 -21.19 -10.67 -27.75
C VAL A 177 -22.49 -11.43 -28.00
N GLU A 178 -22.88 -12.31 -27.08
CA GLU A 178 -24.07 -13.16 -27.20
C GLU A 178 -25.37 -12.35 -27.03
N ASN A 179 -25.42 -11.45 -26.05
CA ASN A 179 -26.62 -10.72 -25.64
C ASN A 179 -26.34 -9.22 -25.45
N PRO A 180 -25.93 -8.48 -26.50
CA PRO A 180 -25.57 -7.07 -26.36
C PRO A 180 -26.74 -6.18 -25.89
N GLU A 181 -27.98 -6.56 -26.17
CA GLU A 181 -29.18 -5.83 -25.71
C GLU A 181 -29.31 -5.73 -24.19
N GLN A 182 -28.66 -6.63 -23.44
CA GLN A 182 -28.64 -6.62 -21.98
C GLN A 182 -27.96 -5.37 -21.39
N PHE A 183 -27.01 -4.79 -22.12
CA PHE A 183 -26.23 -3.63 -21.67
C PHE A 183 -26.76 -2.32 -22.25
N GLY A 184 -27.76 -2.37 -23.13
CA GLY A 184 -28.46 -1.19 -23.63
C GLY A 184 -29.20 -1.43 -24.95
N PRO A 185 -30.09 -0.52 -25.34
CA PRO A 185 -30.77 -0.59 -26.63
C PRO A 185 -29.78 -0.49 -27.80
N LEU A 186 -29.83 -1.45 -28.71
CA LEU A 186 -28.99 -1.43 -29.91
C LEU A 186 -29.52 -0.48 -30.98
N ARG A 187 -28.60 -0.01 -31.82
CA ARG A 187 -28.94 0.78 -33.00
C ARG A 187 -29.77 -0.02 -34.01
N GLY A 188 -30.52 0.70 -34.84
CA GLY A 188 -31.42 0.11 -35.81
C GLY A 188 -32.66 -0.53 -35.20
N LYS A 189 -33.57 -0.96 -36.08
CA LYS A 189 -34.88 -1.54 -35.73
C LYS A 189 -34.91 -3.05 -36.00
N VAL A 190 -35.71 -3.74 -35.19
CA VAL A 190 -36.17 -5.12 -35.41
C VAL A 190 -37.68 -5.04 -35.64
N GLY A 191 -38.18 -5.60 -36.75
CA GLY A 191 -39.60 -5.58 -37.08
C GLY A 191 -40.06 -6.90 -37.70
N LEU A 192 -41.33 -6.98 -38.12
CA LEU A 192 -41.95 -8.19 -38.68
C LEU A 192 -41.21 -8.74 -39.92
N LEU A 193 -40.50 -7.87 -40.65
CA LEU A 193 -39.71 -8.23 -41.84
C LEU A 193 -38.22 -8.49 -41.51
N GLY A 194 -37.89 -8.69 -40.23
CA GLY A 194 -36.53 -8.94 -39.75
C GLY A 194 -35.77 -7.69 -39.33
N GLU A 195 -34.44 -7.81 -39.30
CA GLU A 195 -33.54 -6.77 -38.79
C GLU A 195 -33.11 -5.77 -39.87
N SER A 196 -33.10 -4.48 -39.51
CA SER A 196 -32.52 -3.41 -40.34
C SER A 196 -31.01 -3.60 -40.55
N LYS A 197 -30.46 -2.99 -41.62
CA LYS A 197 -29.00 -3.00 -41.89
C LYS A 197 -28.20 -2.45 -40.70
N GLU A 198 -28.68 -1.37 -40.08
CA GLU A 198 -28.05 -0.77 -38.89
C GLU A 198 -28.05 -1.73 -37.70
N ARG A 199 -29.13 -2.49 -37.48
CA ARG A 199 -29.20 -3.52 -36.43
C ARG A 199 -28.21 -4.66 -36.66
N LYS A 200 -28.10 -5.13 -37.91
CA LYS A 200 -27.12 -6.16 -38.29
C LYS A 200 -25.68 -5.68 -38.06
N LEU A 201 -25.39 -4.43 -38.41
CA LEU A 201 -24.08 -3.80 -38.15
C LEU A 201 -23.82 -3.68 -36.64
N ALA A 202 -24.80 -3.24 -35.85
CA ALA A 202 -24.67 -3.15 -34.40
C ALA A 202 -24.32 -4.49 -33.76
N ARG A 203 -24.97 -5.59 -34.20
CA ARG A 203 -24.60 -6.95 -33.77
C ARG A 203 -23.19 -7.34 -34.23
N HIS A 204 -22.81 -7.03 -35.47
CA HIS A 204 -21.46 -7.33 -35.94
C HIS A 204 -20.37 -6.62 -35.10
N TYR A 205 -20.58 -5.35 -34.74
CA TYR A 205 -19.66 -4.60 -33.89
C TYR A 205 -19.63 -5.06 -32.42
N SER A 206 -20.59 -5.87 -31.95
CA SER A 206 -20.55 -6.41 -30.58
C SER A 206 -19.33 -7.31 -30.35
N HIS A 207 -18.84 -8.01 -31.38
CA HIS A 207 -17.61 -8.79 -31.31
C HIS A 207 -16.38 -7.93 -31.01
N ALA A 208 -16.20 -6.84 -31.76
CA ALA A 208 -15.11 -5.91 -31.53
C ALA A 208 -15.23 -5.26 -30.14
N LEU A 209 -16.45 -4.89 -29.74
CA LEU A 209 -16.72 -4.34 -28.43
C LEU A 209 -16.40 -5.35 -27.29
N GLY A 210 -16.71 -6.64 -27.50
CA GLY A 210 -16.35 -7.76 -26.64
C GLY A 210 -14.83 -7.83 -26.38
N ASN A 211 -14.03 -7.68 -27.42
CA ASN A 211 -12.56 -7.68 -27.28
C ASN A 211 -12.08 -6.47 -26.45
N HIS A 212 -12.63 -5.28 -26.69
CA HIS A 212 -12.25 -4.09 -25.94
C HIS A 212 -12.68 -4.17 -24.46
N ILE A 213 -13.86 -4.71 -24.16
CA ILE A 213 -14.28 -4.88 -22.76
C ILE A 213 -13.44 -5.93 -22.04
N GLY A 214 -13.08 -7.03 -22.72
CA GLY A 214 -12.16 -8.03 -22.17
C GLY A 214 -10.81 -7.40 -21.82
N PHE A 215 -10.25 -6.60 -22.74
CA PHE A 215 -9.01 -5.87 -22.49
C PHE A 215 -9.11 -4.84 -21.35
N ALA A 216 -10.23 -4.11 -21.27
CA ALA A 216 -10.46 -3.14 -20.19
C ALA A 216 -10.56 -3.82 -18.82
N ALA A 217 -11.27 -4.95 -18.74
CA ALA A 217 -11.38 -5.75 -17.52
C ALA A 217 -10.05 -6.36 -17.09
N GLU A 218 -9.25 -6.89 -18.03
CA GLU A 218 -7.89 -7.38 -17.72
C GLU A 218 -6.98 -6.25 -17.23
N THR A 219 -7.11 -5.05 -17.81
CA THR A 219 -6.35 -3.87 -17.38
C THR A 219 -6.73 -3.45 -15.97
N TRP A 220 -8.02 -3.44 -15.65
CA TRP A 220 -8.52 -3.22 -14.30
C TRP A 220 -7.94 -4.22 -13.30
N GLN A 221 -8.11 -5.52 -13.56
CA GLN A 221 -7.66 -6.57 -12.65
C GLN A 221 -6.15 -6.49 -12.40
N ARG A 222 -5.36 -6.38 -13.47
CA ARG A 222 -3.90 -6.27 -13.38
C ARG A 222 -3.49 -5.07 -12.53
N ARG A 223 -4.15 -3.91 -12.73
CA ARG A 223 -3.80 -2.70 -12.00
C ARG A 223 -4.24 -2.78 -10.54
N LEU A 224 -5.44 -3.27 -10.28
CA LEU A 224 -5.97 -3.46 -8.93
C LEU A 224 -5.04 -4.38 -8.11
N GLU A 225 -4.63 -5.52 -8.67
CA GLU A 225 -3.68 -6.42 -8.00
C GLU A 225 -2.30 -5.79 -7.78
N ALA A 226 -1.79 -5.03 -8.76
CA ALA A 226 -0.52 -4.33 -8.62
C ALA A 226 -0.58 -3.26 -7.50
N GLU A 227 -1.68 -2.51 -7.41
CA GLU A 227 -1.87 -1.50 -6.36
C GLU A 227 -2.07 -2.14 -4.98
N ARG A 228 -2.83 -3.24 -4.88
CA ARG A 228 -2.94 -4.03 -3.64
C ARG A 228 -1.56 -4.46 -3.14
N LYS A 229 -0.78 -5.10 -4.01
CA LYS A 229 0.59 -5.56 -3.69
C LYS A 229 1.49 -4.39 -3.30
N SER A 230 1.41 -3.28 -4.03
CA SER A 230 2.21 -2.08 -3.73
C SER A 230 1.86 -1.50 -2.36
N GLU A 231 0.57 -1.35 -2.05
CA GLU A 231 0.10 -0.80 -0.79
C GLU A 231 0.43 -1.74 0.39
N THR A 232 0.19 -3.05 0.25
CA THR A 232 0.58 -4.04 1.26
C THR A 232 2.09 -4.00 1.52
N TRP A 233 2.91 -3.99 0.47
CA TRP A 233 4.36 -3.93 0.62
C TRP A 233 4.81 -2.65 1.33
N LYS A 234 4.21 -1.50 1.02
CA LYS A 234 4.51 -0.23 1.72
C LYS A 234 4.19 -0.34 3.21
N ARG A 235 3.00 -0.86 3.55
CA ARG A 235 2.59 -1.05 4.95
C ARG A 235 3.52 -1.99 5.71
N GLU A 236 3.96 -3.08 5.08
CA GLU A 236 4.78 -4.11 5.72
C GLU A 236 6.28 -3.78 5.76
N ARG A 237 6.78 -2.99 4.82
CA ARG A 237 8.23 -2.77 4.65
C ARG A 237 8.68 -1.34 4.92
N GLN A 238 7.84 -0.36 4.61
CA GLN A 238 8.19 1.05 4.73
C GLN A 238 7.54 1.67 5.96
N ASP A 239 6.23 1.56 6.11
CA ASP A 239 5.48 2.28 7.14
C ASP A 239 5.80 1.83 8.58
N ILE A 240 6.28 0.58 8.75
CA ILE A 240 6.73 0.03 10.04
C ILE A 240 8.06 0.65 10.47
N VAL A 241 8.84 1.21 9.55
CA VAL A 241 10.15 1.80 9.85
C VAL A 241 9.94 3.14 10.54
N GLU A 242 10.33 3.21 11.81
CA GLU A 242 10.42 4.46 12.55
C GLU A 242 11.72 5.19 12.16
N VAL A 243 11.63 6.49 11.92
CA VAL A 243 12.81 7.33 11.74
C VAL A 243 13.11 8.01 13.07
N PRO A 244 14.23 7.69 13.73
CA PRO A 244 14.53 8.23 15.05
C PRO A 244 14.78 9.74 14.99
N GLY A 245 14.57 10.40 16.13
CA GLY A 245 14.97 11.79 16.32
C GLY A 245 16.47 11.92 16.61
N LEU A 246 17.01 13.13 16.47
CA LEU A 246 18.31 13.49 17.01
C LEU A 246 18.16 13.84 18.48
N THR A 247 19.16 13.50 19.31
CA THR A 247 19.23 14.07 20.65
C THR A 247 19.45 15.58 20.56
N PRO A 248 19.02 16.38 21.56
CA PRO A 248 19.21 17.83 21.53
C PRO A 248 20.69 18.24 21.35
N ARG A 249 21.61 17.47 21.95
CA ARG A 249 23.04 17.70 21.83
C ARG A 249 23.56 17.38 20.43
N SER A 250 23.19 16.23 19.86
CA SER A 250 23.55 15.87 18.48
C SER A 250 23.01 16.90 17.50
N GLN A 251 21.75 17.30 17.64
CA GLN A 251 21.15 18.30 16.78
C GLN A 251 21.92 19.62 16.79
N ALA A 252 22.30 20.13 17.96
CA ALA A 252 23.09 21.36 18.06
C ALA A 252 24.46 21.25 17.36
N LEU A 253 25.16 20.12 17.54
CA LEU A 253 26.45 19.88 16.90
C LEU A 253 26.34 19.79 15.37
N LEU A 254 25.32 19.07 14.87
CA LEU A 254 25.11 18.92 13.42
C LEU A 254 24.58 20.21 12.77
N GLN A 255 23.83 21.04 13.49
CA GLN A 255 23.43 22.38 13.06
C GLN A 255 24.63 23.31 12.94
N GLN A 256 25.56 23.26 13.89
CA GLN A 256 26.83 24.00 13.80
C GLN A 256 27.57 23.57 12.53
N PHE A 257 27.75 22.27 12.29
CA PHE A 257 28.36 21.76 11.06
C PHE A 257 27.68 22.30 9.78
N ASP A 258 26.34 22.31 9.75
CA ASP A 258 25.59 22.77 8.58
C ASP A 258 25.75 24.26 8.29
N SER A 259 25.98 25.06 9.34
CA SER A 259 26.20 26.51 9.24
C SER A 259 27.61 26.89 8.75
N LEU A 260 28.57 25.96 8.78
CA LEU A 260 29.94 26.21 8.35
C LEU A 260 30.06 26.32 6.82
N ALA A 261 31.05 27.11 6.38
CA ALA A 261 31.50 27.14 5.01
C ALA A 261 31.98 25.76 4.55
N LEU A 262 31.91 25.48 3.25
CA LEU A 262 32.23 24.15 2.70
C LEU A 262 33.67 23.71 2.99
N GLU A 263 34.59 24.67 3.06
CA GLU A 263 36.02 24.47 3.33
C GLU A 263 36.34 24.11 4.79
N ASP A 264 35.52 24.58 5.74
CA ASP A 264 35.73 24.32 7.18
C ASP A 264 35.12 22.99 7.65
N ARG A 265 34.17 22.45 6.88
CA ARG A 265 33.44 21.23 7.22
C ARG A 265 34.31 19.99 7.45
N PRO A 266 35.35 19.70 6.63
CA PRO A 266 36.21 18.54 6.86
C PRO A 266 36.94 18.63 8.21
N THR A 267 37.46 19.81 8.55
CA THR A 267 38.18 20.06 9.80
C THR A 267 37.25 19.91 11.01
N PHE A 268 36.05 20.49 10.94
CA PHE A 268 35.06 20.35 12.01
C PHE A 268 34.58 18.91 12.18
N LEU A 269 34.38 18.17 11.07
CA LEU A 269 33.98 16.77 11.14
C LEU A 269 35.05 15.89 11.78
N ALA A 270 36.32 16.16 11.50
CA ALA A 270 37.44 15.50 12.18
C ALA A 270 37.42 15.78 13.69
N GLN A 271 37.15 17.03 14.11
CA GLN A 271 37.01 17.39 15.52
C GLN A 271 35.81 16.70 16.18
N LEU A 272 34.65 16.67 15.52
CA LEU A 272 33.48 15.92 16.00
C LEU A 272 33.82 14.46 16.23
N SER A 273 34.49 13.82 15.27
CA SER A 273 34.90 12.41 15.36
C SER A 273 35.90 12.11 16.48
N ALA A 274 36.56 13.13 17.05
CA ALA A 274 37.48 12.97 18.17
C ALA A 274 36.76 12.94 19.53
N THR A 275 35.57 13.53 19.62
CA THR A 275 34.78 13.62 20.86
C THR A 275 33.75 12.49 20.96
N PRO A 276 33.42 11.99 22.16
CA PRO A 276 32.37 10.98 22.30
C PRO A 276 30.99 11.52 21.86
N GLU A 277 30.68 12.77 22.17
CA GLU A 277 29.41 13.41 21.77
C GLU A 277 29.31 13.61 20.26
N GLY A 278 30.40 14.00 19.60
CA GLY A 278 30.43 14.15 18.14
C GLY A 278 30.36 12.81 17.40
N LYS A 279 31.00 11.75 17.92
CA LYS A 279 30.81 10.38 17.41
C LYS A 279 29.35 9.94 17.51
N GLN A 280 28.71 10.19 18.65
CA GLN A 280 27.29 9.90 18.84
C GLN A 280 26.44 10.65 17.80
N ALA A 281 26.69 11.95 17.59
CA ALA A 281 25.95 12.74 16.61
C ALA A 281 26.09 12.20 15.18
N ILE A 282 27.29 11.77 14.78
CA ILE A 282 27.54 11.14 13.48
C ILE A 282 26.79 9.81 13.37
N THR A 283 26.81 8.98 14.42
CA THR A 283 26.09 7.68 14.43
C THR A 283 24.57 7.87 14.37
N GLU A 284 24.01 8.83 15.12
CA GLU A 284 22.59 9.16 15.05
C GLU A 284 22.20 9.63 13.64
N ALA A 285 23.02 10.50 13.02
CA ALA A 285 22.80 10.92 11.64
C ALA A 285 22.81 9.73 10.65
N GLN A 286 23.75 8.80 10.78
CA GLN A 286 23.79 7.59 9.96
C GLN A 286 22.54 6.71 10.15
N THR A 287 22.07 6.58 11.39
CA THR A 287 20.88 5.79 11.70
C THR A 287 19.64 6.42 11.09
N ILE A 288 19.51 7.75 11.15
CA ILE A 288 18.44 8.50 10.48
C ILE A 288 18.52 8.32 8.96
N ALA A 289 19.71 8.46 8.35
CA ALA A 289 19.88 8.27 6.91
C ALA A 289 19.43 6.87 6.47
N SER A 290 19.87 5.82 7.17
CA SER A 290 19.47 4.44 6.89
C SER A 290 17.97 4.22 7.10
N ALA A 291 17.37 4.79 8.13
CA ALA A 291 15.92 4.70 8.36
C ALA A 291 15.11 5.42 7.26
N LEU A 292 15.57 6.59 6.81
CA LEU A 292 14.97 7.33 5.69
C LEU A 292 15.08 6.53 4.37
N GLU A 293 16.23 5.92 4.09
CA GLU A 293 16.43 5.06 2.93
C GLU A 293 15.51 3.82 2.97
N GLN A 294 15.40 3.16 4.12
CA GLN A 294 14.52 2.00 4.27
C GLN A 294 13.05 2.39 4.09
N ARG A 295 12.64 3.52 4.67
CA ARG A 295 11.25 3.97 4.65
C ARG A 295 10.82 4.57 3.30
N PHE A 296 11.67 5.34 2.63
CA PHE A 296 11.29 6.10 1.43
C PHE A 296 12.06 5.67 0.17
N GLY A 297 13.03 4.77 0.29
CA GLY A 297 13.94 4.38 -0.79
C GLY A 297 15.10 5.37 -1.02
N SER A 298 15.12 6.49 -0.29
CA SER A 298 16.18 7.50 -0.38
C SER A 298 16.21 8.39 0.88
N ALA A 299 17.40 8.77 1.33
CA ALA A 299 17.59 9.81 2.35
C ALA A 299 17.55 11.25 1.80
N ASP A 300 17.41 11.44 0.49
CA ASP A 300 17.44 12.77 -0.13
C ASP A 300 16.20 13.59 0.27
N PRO A 301 16.37 14.76 0.92
CA PRO A 301 15.27 15.60 1.39
C PRO A 301 14.38 16.11 0.25
N ARG A 302 14.86 16.17 -0.99
CA ARG A 302 14.08 16.60 -2.17
C ARG A 302 13.03 15.58 -2.58
N ASN A 303 13.23 14.31 -2.20
CA ASN A 303 12.29 13.22 -2.47
C ASN A 303 11.22 13.09 -1.37
N LEU A 304 11.38 13.78 -0.24
CA LEU A 304 10.42 13.78 0.87
C LEU A 304 9.22 14.69 0.52
N LYS A 305 8.11 14.04 0.13
CA LYS A 305 6.83 14.68 -0.21
C LYS A 305 5.74 14.30 0.80
N PRO A 306 4.63 15.07 0.89
CA PRO A 306 3.53 14.75 1.81
C PRO A 306 2.95 13.34 1.62
N ASP A 307 2.69 12.92 0.37
CA ASP A 307 2.02 11.63 0.13
C ASP A 307 2.84 10.41 0.61
N PRO A 308 4.15 10.30 0.30
CA PRO A 308 4.99 9.24 0.88
C PRO A 308 5.05 9.26 2.41
N LEU A 309 4.94 10.44 3.03
CA LEU A 309 4.97 10.57 4.49
C LEU A 309 3.62 10.23 5.13
N ARG A 310 2.58 9.98 4.32
CA ARG A 310 1.18 9.80 4.76
C ARG A 310 0.73 10.93 5.69
N LEU A 311 1.27 12.13 5.45
CA LEU A 311 1.03 13.31 6.25
C LEU A 311 -0.24 14.00 5.78
N GLY A 312 -1.17 14.24 6.72
CA GLY A 312 -2.34 15.07 6.47
C GLY A 312 -1.96 16.54 6.21
N PRO A 313 -2.86 17.34 5.64
CA PRO A 313 -2.60 18.72 5.24
C PRO A 313 -2.14 19.64 6.39
N GLU A 314 -2.47 19.31 7.64
CA GLU A 314 -2.18 20.11 8.85
C GLU A 314 -0.74 19.97 9.38
N THR A 315 0.16 19.30 8.65
CA THR A 315 1.51 18.93 9.15
C THR A 315 2.67 19.60 8.40
N ALA A 316 2.42 20.72 7.73
CA ALA A 316 3.44 21.46 6.96
C ALA A 316 4.69 21.81 7.79
N ASN A 317 4.51 22.28 9.03
CA ASN A 317 5.63 22.58 9.94
C ASN A 317 6.46 21.34 10.29
N THR A 318 5.81 20.18 10.41
CA THR A 318 6.50 18.89 10.64
C THR A 318 7.30 18.49 9.41
N LEU A 319 6.77 18.69 8.21
CA LEU A 319 7.48 18.41 6.96
C LEU A 319 8.75 19.25 6.81
N ASP A 320 8.67 20.54 7.11
CA ASP A 320 9.82 21.44 7.03
C ASP A 320 10.92 21.04 8.03
N HIS A 321 10.53 20.66 9.24
CA HIS A 321 11.47 20.12 10.23
C HIS A 321 12.13 18.83 9.75
N ILE A 322 11.35 17.87 9.23
CA ILE A 322 11.85 16.61 8.67
C ILE A 322 12.86 16.88 7.55
N LYS A 323 12.51 17.75 6.60
CA LYS A 323 13.39 18.13 5.49
C LYS A 323 14.67 18.80 5.98
N HIS A 324 14.55 19.66 6.99
CA HIS A 324 15.70 20.34 7.58
C HIS A 324 16.68 19.33 8.20
N VAL A 325 16.18 18.40 9.02
CA VAL A 325 17.02 17.35 9.63
C VAL A 325 17.63 16.43 8.58
N ALA A 326 16.83 15.94 7.62
CA ALA A 326 17.32 15.09 6.52
C ALA A 326 18.43 15.77 5.71
N ARG A 327 18.31 17.07 5.43
CA ARG A 327 19.34 17.87 4.74
C ARG A 327 20.65 17.94 5.53
N ILE A 328 20.57 18.14 6.85
CA ILE A 328 21.77 18.17 7.70
C ILE A 328 22.45 16.79 7.68
N VAL A 329 21.66 15.72 7.86
CA VAL A 329 22.12 14.33 7.86
C VAL A 329 22.81 13.97 6.54
N GLU A 330 22.20 14.28 5.39
CA GLU A 330 22.77 14.04 4.06
C GLU A 330 24.13 14.73 3.89
N ARG A 331 24.24 15.99 4.34
CA ARG A 331 25.49 16.78 4.24
C ARG A 331 26.60 16.18 5.09
N VAL A 332 26.29 15.75 6.30
CA VAL A 332 27.23 15.10 7.22
C VAL A 332 27.71 13.77 6.62
N GLN A 333 26.77 12.94 6.14
CA GLN A 333 27.09 11.66 5.52
C GLN A 333 27.98 11.82 4.28
N ARG A 334 27.69 12.81 3.42
CA ARG A 334 28.50 13.13 2.25
C ARG A 334 29.91 13.55 2.63
N ALA A 335 30.06 14.42 3.64
CA ALA A 335 31.38 14.84 4.12
C ALA A 335 32.18 13.67 4.72
N GLU A 336 31.53 12.80 5.49
CA GLU A 336 32.15 11.58 6.02
C GLU A 336 32.62 10.63 4.91
N LEU A 337 31.81 10.42 3.87
CA LEU A 337 32.17 9.59 2.73
C LEU A 337 33.38 10.15 1.97
N THR A 338 33.41 11.47 1.76
CA THR A 338 34.57 12.16 1.16
C THR A 338 35.83 11.95 2.01
N GLN A 339 35.77 12.20 3.31
CA GLN A 339 36.92 12.04 4.21
C GLN A 339 37.43 10.59 4.23
N LYS A 340 36.51 9.60 4.30
CA LYS A 340 36.87 8.17 4.23
C LYS A 340 37.51 7.81 2.89
N HIS A 341 37.09 8.44 1.81
CA HIS A 341 37.69 8.22 0.49
C HIS A 341 39.10 8.81 0.41
N GLU A 342 39.31 10.04 0.86
CA GLU A 342 40.61 10.71 0.90
C GLU A 342 41.62 9.95 1.76
N LEU A 343 41.21 9.49 2.95
CA LEU A 343 42.04 8.66 3.83
C LEU A 343 42.44 7.33 3.17
N LYS A 344 41.52 6.69 2.45
CA LYS A 344 41.83 5.45 1.70
C LYS A 344 42.79 5.73 0.55
N GLN A 345 42.65 6.85 -0.14
CA GLN A 345 43.55 7.24 -1.23
C GLN A 345 44.96 7.53 -0.71
N SER A 346 45.09 8.33 0.36
CA SER A 346 46.40 8.66 0.94
C SER A 346 47.12 7.43 1.50
N LEU A 347 46.39 6.50 2.14
CA LEU A 347 46.95 5.23 2.59
C LEU A 347 47.46 4.39 1.41
N ARG A 348 46.70 4.30 0.31
CA ARG A 348 47.11 3.58 -0.90
C ARG A 348 48.33 4.21 -1.57
N GLN A 349 48.43 5.54 -1.59
CA GLN A 349 49.60 6.26 -2.13
C GLN A 349 50.84 6.03 -1.25
N GLY A 350 50.70 6.11 0.07
CA GLY A 350 51.80 5.84 1.01
C GLY A 350 52.31 4.39 0.96
N LEU A 351 51.42 3.42 0.70
CA LEU A 351 51.79 2.03 0.46
C LEU A 351 52.54 1.84 -0.88
N ARG A 352 52.17 2.58 -1.92
CA ARG A 352 52.83 2.55 -3.24
C ARG A 352 54.22 3.20 -3.27
N LEU A 353 54.50 4.13 -2.35
CA LEU A 353 55.80 4.81 -2.22
C LEU A 353 56.80 4.01 -1.37
N LYS A 354 56.36 2.92 -0.71
CA LYS A 354 57.20 2.02 0.10
C LYS A 354 57.54 0.70 -0.60
N MET A 355 57.04 0.48 -1.80
CA MET A 355 57.45 -0.57 -2.74
C MET A 355 58.26 0.08 -3.85
#